data_AF-A0A925YHS8-F1
#
_entry.id   AF-A0A925YHS8-F1
#
_cell.length_a   1.000
_cell.length_b   1.000
_cell.length_c   1.000
_cell.angle_alpha   90.00
_cell.angle_beta   90.00
_cell.angle_gamma   90.00
#
_symmetry.space_group_name_H-M   'P 1'
#
loop_
_entity.id
_entity.type
_entity.pdbx_description
1 polymer ?
#
loop_
_entity_poly.entity_id
_entity_poly.type
_entity_poly.pdbx_seq_one_letter_code
_entity_poly.pdbx_strand_id
1 'polypeptide(L)'
;MGFDLVRNGAACPEPWLLLDHCEEVVAVTDHAFRLIYINDRESDLAPSGIAQLAGQVVWDVFPESVGNLFETGLRQAVATRQPWVMIADFPSAGRFLIRGFPHSNNLFALFLRRRIGRRTAARVRG
;
A
#
# COMPACT_ATOMS: atom_id res chain seq x y z
N MET A 1 4.84 -17.09 15.48
CA MET A 1 6.06 -16.80 14.71
C MET A 1 6.09 -15.29 14.49
N GLY A 2 7.07 -14.61 15.06
CA GLY A 2 7.11 -13.15 15.14
C GLY A 2 7.40 -12.53 13.77
N PHE A 3 6.50 -11.68 13.30
CA PHE A 3 6.74 -10.83 12.13
C PHE A 3 7.28 -9.50 12.66
N ASP A 4 8.58 -9.47 12.92
CA ASP A 4 9.31 -8.27 13.31
C ASP A 4 10.39 -8.07 12.24
N LEU A 5 10.02 -7.40 11.15
CA LEU A 5 10.92 -7.15 10.02
C LEU A 5 10.82 -5.69 9.59
N VAL A 6 11.33 -4.82 10.44
CA VAL A 6 11.55 -3.42 10.12
C VAL A 6 12.89 -3.29 9.39
N ARG A 7 12.94 -2.49 8.32
CA ARG A 7 14.17 -2.04 7.63
C ARG A 7 15.19 -1.31 8.55
N ASN A 8 14.89 -1.15 9.84
CA ASN A 8 15.77 -0.63 10.88
C ASN A 8 16.36 -1.77 11.72
N GLY A 9 17.36 -2.46 11.17
CA GLY A 9 18.33 -3.24 11.96
C GLY A 9 18.10 -4.74 12.10
N ALA A 10 16.97 -5.30 11.62
CA ALA A 10 16.83 -6.74 11.44
C ALA A 10 17.08 -7.13 9.97
N ALA A 11 17.72 -8.27 9.73
CA ALA A 11 17.99 -8.75 8.39
C ALA A 11 16.67 -9.02 7.63
N CYS A 12 16.35 -8.14 6.67
CA CYS A 12 15.24 -8.34 5.75
C CYS A 12 15.53 -9.60 4.92
N PRO A 13 14.66 -10.63 4.93
CA PRO A 13 14.91 -11.85 4.16
C PRO A 13 15.06 -11.55 2.66
N GLU A 14 15.97 -12.23 1.97
CA GLU A 14 16.25 -12.10 0.53
C GLU A 14 15.01 -11.94 -0.38
N PRO A 15 13.88 -12.67 -0.18
CA PRO A 15 12.69 -12.49 -1.02
C PRO A 15 12.09 -11.09 -1.01
N TRP A 16 12.24 -10.33 0.09
CA TRP A 16 11.70 -8.98 0.21
C TRP A 16 12.57 -7.96 -0.53
N LEU A 17 13.89 -8.19 -0.63
CA LEU A 17 14.79 -7.33 -1.41
C LEU A 17 14.40 -7.28 -2.90
N LEU A 18 13.78 -8.35 -3.42
CA LEU A 18 13.23 -8.33 -4.77
C LEU A 18 12.11 -7.31 -4.94
N LEU A 19 11.34 -7.02 -3.88
CA LEU A 19 10.25 -6.03 -3.91
C LEU A 19 10.77 -4.59 -3.92
N ASP A 20 12.01 -4.34 -3.47
CA ASP A 20 12.67 -3.04 -3.60
C ASP A 20 12.97 -2.67 -5.06
N HIS A 21 13.04 -3.68 -5.93
CA HIS A 21 13.23 -3.47 -7.37
C HIS A 21 11.91 -3.24 -8.12
N CYS A 22 10.74 -3.37 -7.47
CA CYS A 22 9.47 -3.02 -8.11
C CYS A 22 9.39 -1.50 -8.36
N GLU A 23 8.80 -1.13 -9.50
CA GLU A 23 8.52 0.28 -9.82
C GLU A 23 7.29 0.80 -9.08
N GLU A 24 6.35 -0.08 -8.71
CA GLU A 24 5.22 0.26 -7.85
C GLU A 24 5.64 0.48 -6.39
N VAL A 25 4.80 1.21 -5.65
CA VAL A 25 4.86 1.14 -4.19
C VAL A 25 4.35 -0.22 -3.75
N VAL A 26 5.18 -0.96 -3.04
CA VAL A 26 4.86 -2.28 -2.52
C VAL A 26 4.82 -2.20 -1.01
N ALA A 27 3.66 -2.52 -0.43
CA ALA A 27 3.47 -2.62 1.01
C ALA A 27 2.97 -4.01 1.37
N VAL A 28 3.44 -4.55 2.49
CA VAL A 28 2.91 -5.80 3.04
C VAL A 28 2.45 -5.56 4.46
N THR A 29 1.25 -6.05 4.76
CA THR A 29 0.66 -5.98 6.11
C THR A 29 0.34 -7.36 6.64
N ASP A 30 0.07 -7.47 7.93
CA ASP A 30 -0.73 -8.59 8.42
C ASP A 30 -2.24 -8.36 8.13
N HIS A 31 -3.09 -9.33 8.46
CA HIS A 31 -4.55 -9.17 8.34
C HIS A 31 -5.17 -8.21 9.37
N ALA A 32 -4.41 -7.77 10.38
CA ALA A 32 -4.79 -6.66 11.25
C ALA A 32 -4.36 -5.29 10.67
N PHE A 33 -3.84 -5.28 9.43
CA PHE A 33 -3.34 -4.11 8.71
C PHE A 33 -2.16 -3.42 9.38
N ARG A 34 -1.37 -4.15 10.18
CA ARG A 34 -0.07 -3.68 10.67
C ARG A 34 0.93 -3.77 9.54
N LEU A 35 1.61 -2.67 9.23
CA LEU A 35 2.61 -2.60 8.17
C LEU A 35 3.83 -3.43 8.56
N ILE A 36 4.12 -4.47 7.79
CA ILE A 36 5.29 -5.34 7.97
C ILE A 36 6.44 -4.83 7.10
N TYR A 37 6.15 -4.41 5.88
CA TYR A 37 7.16 -3.98 4.91
C TYR A 37 6.61 -2.89 4.00
N ILE A 38 7.49 -1.98 3.58
CA ILE A 38 7.26 -1.10 2.44
C ILE A 38 8.60 -0.83 1.73
N ASN A 39 8.59 -0.81 0.39
CA ASN A 39 9.77 -0.51 -0.41
C ASN A 39 10.08 1.00 -0.47
N ASP A 40 11.25 1.37 -0.99
CA ASP A 40 11.73 2.78 -1.13
C ASP A 40 10.89 3.66 -2.09
N ARG A 41 9.86 3.09 -2.71
CA ARG A 41 8.90 3.83 -3.53
C ARG A 41 7.81 4.49 -2.69
N GLU A 42 7.80 4.30 -1.37
CA GLU A 42 6.82 4.88 -0.46
C GLU A 42 6.75 6.41 -0.50
N SER A 43 7.86 7.05 -0.88
CA SER A 43 7.92 8.49 -1.14
C SER A 43 6.91 8.98 -2.19
N ASP A 44 6.44 8.11 -3.08
CA ASP A 44 5.38 8.42 -4.04
C ASP A 44 3.98 8.52 -3.39
N LEU A 45 3.77 7.89 -2.22
CA LEU A 45 2.53 7.97 -1.44
C LEU A 45 2.59 9.10 -0.40
N ALA A 46 3.72 9.29 0.28
CA ALA A 46 3.86 10.37 1.24
C ALA A 46 5.30 10.92 1.28
N PRO A 47 5.47 12.25 1.40
CA PRO A 47 6.80 12.88 1.47
C PRO A 47 7.64 12.51 2.71
N SER A 48 7.05 11.86 3.71
CA SER A 48 7.67 11.58 5.01
C SER A 48 7.81 10.06 5.19
N GLY A 49 9.05 9.58 5.28
CA GLY A 49 9.47 8.16 5.28
C GLY A 49 8.55 7.17 5.97
N ILE A 50 7.60 6.60 5.23
CA ILE A 50 6.71 5.52 5.68
C ILE A 50 7.52 4.28 6.08
N ALA A 51 8.77 4.15 5.62
CA ALA A 51 9.71 3.14 6.11
C ALA A 51 9.95 3.17 7.64
N GLN A 52 9.76 4.32 8.32
CA GLN A 52 9.80 4.40 9.79
C GLN A 52 8.51 3.90 10.47
N LEU A 53 7.47 3.57 9.69
CA LEU A 53 6.12 3.24 10.17
C LEU A 53 5.85 1.73 10.22
N ALA A 54 6.88 0.90 10.07
CA ALA A 54 6.73 -0.54 10.28
C ALA A 54 6.21 -0.82 11.70
N GLY A 55 5.25 -1.73 11.80
CA GLY A 55 4.48 -2.04 13.02
C GLY A 55 3.24 -1.17 13.24
N GLN A 56 3.12 -0.02 12.56
CA GLN A 56 1.92 0.84 12.65
C GLN A 56 0.77 0.27 11.84
N VAL A 57 -0.46 0.60 12.25
CA VAL A 57 -1.66 0.20 11.51
C VAL A 57 -1.85 1.17 10.35
N VAL A 58 -2.11 0.65 9.13
CA VAL A 58 -2.29 1.46 7.90
C VAL A 58 -3.27 2.61 8.09
N TRP A 59 -4.32 2.41 8.89
CA TRP A 59 -5.34 3.42 9.19
C TRP A 59 -4.83 4.59 10.02
N ASP A 60 -3.81 4.38 10.86
CA ASP A 60 -3.19 5.45 11.65
C ASP A 60 -2.25 6.28 10.77
N VAL A 61 -1.65 5.65 9.76
CA VAL A 61 -0.75 6.31 8.78
C VAL A 61 -1.54 7.11 7.74
N PHE A 62 -2.68 6.56 7.29
CA PHE A 62 -3.55 7.17 6.29
C PHE A 62 -4.98 7.30 6.84
N PRO A 63 -5.22 8.18 7.82
CA PRO A 63 -6.53 8.33 8.44
C PRO A 63 -7.62 8.76 7.45
N GLU A 64 -7.25 9.47 6.38
CA GLU A 64 -8.15 9.84 5.29
C GLU A 64 -8.68 8.64 4.49
N SER A 65 -8.05 7.47 4.66
CA SER A 65 -8.45 6.24 4.00
C SER A 65 -9.53 5.45 4.75
N VAL A 66 -9.80 5.82 6.01
CA VAL A 66 -10.82 5.18 6.85
C VAL A 66 -12.23 5.55 6.36
N GLY A 67 -13.12 4.56 6.33
CA GLY A 67 -14.52 4.67 5.92
C GLY A 67 -14.74 4.73 4.41
N ASN A 68 -13.67 4.63 3.60
CA ASN A 68 -13.78 4.72 2.15
C ASN A 68 -13.71 3.34 1.46
N LEU A 69 -13.76 3.34 0.12
CA LEU A 69 -13.74 2.13 -0.70
C LEU A 69 -12.42 1.34 -0.60
N PHE A 70 -11.32 2.01 -0.28
CA PHE A 70 -10.02 1.37 -0.08
C PHE A 70 -10.02 0.51 1.19
N GLU A 71 -10.49 1.04 2.32
CA GLU A 71 -10.63 0.24 3.54
C GLU A 71 -11.59 -0.94 3.35
N THR A 72 -12.76 -0.67 2.76
CA THR A 72 -13.79 -1.69 2.54
C THR A 72 -13.23 -2.85 1.70
N GLY A 73 -12.53 -2.55 0.61
CA GLY A 73 -11.97 -3.56 -0.27
C GLY A 73 -10.83 -4.35 0.35
N LEU A 74 -9.95 -3.70 1.13
CA LEU A 74 -8.91 -4.39 1.91
C LEU A 74 -9.50 -5.39 2.90
N ARG A 75 -10.53 -4.98 3.66
CA ARG A 75 -11.23 -5.85 4.61
C ARG A 75 -11.92 -7.02 3.89
N GLN A 76 -12.58 -6.77 2.76
CA GLN A 76 -13.21 -7.82 1.97
C GLN A 76 -12.20 -8.81 1.39
N ALA A 77 -11.07 -8.35 0.87
CA ALA A 77 -10.02 -9.20 0.33
C ALA A 77 -9.42 -10.12 1.41
N VAL A 78 -9.16 -9.59 2.62
CA VAL A 78 -8.73 -10.40 3.77
C VAL A 78 -9.78 -11.43 4.17
N ALA A 79 -11.05 -11.03 4.28
CA ALA A 79 -12.14 -11.91 4.70
C ALA A 79 -12.40 -13.05 3.70
N THR A 80 -12.34 -12.74 2.40
CA THR A 80 -12.60 -13.71 1.32
C THR A 80 -11.37 -14.49 0.89
N ARG A 81 -10.17 -14.02 1.27
CA ARG A 81 -8.86 -14.50 0.79
C ARG A 81 -8.77 -14.52 -0.74
N GLN A 82 -9.43 -13.58 -1.39
CA GLN A 82 -9.38 -13.42 -2.84
C GLN A 82 -8.56 -12.18 -3.21
N PRO A 83 -7.77 -12.23 -4.30
CA PRO A 83 -7.16 -11.04 -4.85
C PRO A 83 -8.21 -10.00 -5.19
N TRP A 84 -7.84 -8.74 -5.04
CA TRP A 84 -8.72 -7.61 -5.28
C TRP A 84 -7.98 -6.48 -5.99
N VAL A 85 -8.73 -5.67 -6.74
CA VAL A 85 -8.20 -4.52 -7.49
C VAL A 85 -9.15 -3.34 -7.39
N MET A 86 -8.59 -2.15 -7.26
CA MET A 86 -9.36 -0.90 -7.34
C MET A 86 -8.54 0.25 -7.89
N ILE A 87 -9.22 1.36 -8.16
CA ILE A 87 -8.59 2.65 -8.36
C ILE A 87 -9.00 3.55 -7.20
N ALA A 88 -8.03 4.18 -6.53
CA ALA A 88 -8.26 5.13 -5.46
C ALA A 88 -7.56 6.47 -5.75
N ASP A 89 -8.18 7.55 -5.30
CA ASP A 89 -7.63 8.90 -5.34
C ASP A 89 -7.14 9.27 -3.92
N PHE A 90 -5.83 9.43 -3.77
CA PHE A 90 -5.22 9.95 -2.54
C PHE A 90 -4.99 11.45 -2.69
N PRO A 91 -5.54 12.31 -1.80
CA PRO A 91 -5.49 13.76 -1.96
C PRO A 91 -4.08 14.33 -2.17
N SER A 92 -3.09 13.79 -1.46
CA SER A 92 -1.69 14.26 -1.47
C SER A 92 -0.84 13.60 -2.57
N ALA A 93 -1.16 12.38 -2.99
CA ALA A 93 -0.33 11.57 -3.87
C ALA A 93 -0.87 11.43 -5.31
N GLY A 94 -2.18 11.63 -5.49
CA GLY A 94 -2.91 11.48 -6.74
C GLY A 94 -3.58 10.12 -6.88
N ARG A 95 -3.81 9.68 -8.12
CA ARG A 95 -4.58 8.47 -8.44
C ARG A 95 -3.70 7.24 -8.54
N PHE A 96 -4.13 6.13 -7.94
CA PHE A 96 -3.41 4.85 -7.96
C PHE A 96 -4.31 3.71 -8.38
N LEU A 97 -3.76 2.78 -9.17
CA LEU A 97 -4.29 1.43 -9.32
C LEU A 97 -3.70 0.59 -8.19
N ILE A 98 -4.55 -0.01 -7.37
CA ILE A 98 -4.15 -0.79 -6.22
C ILE A 98 -4.55 -2.23 -6.43
N ARG A 99 -3.63 -3.16 -6.19
CA ARG A 99 -3.87 -4.60 -6.23
C ARG A 99 -3.49 -5.22 -4.89
N GLY A 100 -4.44 -5.92 -4.28
CA GLY A 100 -4.25 -6.65 -3.04
C GLY A 100 -4.21 -8.15 -3.27
N PHE A 101 -3.25 -8.82 -2.65
CA PHE A 101 -3.06 -10.27 -2.71
C PHE A 101 -2.97 -10.87 -1.30
N PRO A 102 -4.08 -11.37 -0.74
CA PRO A 102 -4.05 -12.02 0.58
C PRO A 102 -3.30 -13.36 0.46
N HIS A 103 -2.50 -13.69 1.47
CA HIS A 103 -1.73 -14.92 1.55
C HIS A 103 -2.18 -15.76 2.75
N SER A 104 -1.99 -17.08 2.68
CA SER A 104 -2.43 -18.03 3.71
C SER A 104 -1.77 -17.81 5.07
N ASN A 105 -0.55 -17.26 5.11
CA ASN A 105 0.21 -16.97 6.33
C ASN A 105 -0.15 -15.65 7.01
N ASN A 106 -1.38 -15.15 6.84
CA ASN A 106 -1.86 -13.90 7.44
C ASN A 106 -1.15 -12.64 6.91
N LEU A 107 -0.51 -12.74 5.75
CA LEU A 107 0.16 -11.63 5.07
C LEU A 107 -0.73 -11.10 3.96
N PHE A 108 -0.66 -9.80 3.71
CA PHE A 108 -1.40 -9.17 2.64
C PHE A 108 -0.49 -8.22 1.86
N ALA A 109 -0.20 -8.55 0.61
CA ALA A 109 0.64 -7.73 -0.24
C ALA A 109 -0.20 -6.75 -1.05
N LEU A 110 0.26 -5.50 -1.10
CA LEU A 110 -0.34 -4.40 -1.84
C LEU A 110 0.66 -3.84 -2.84
N PHE A 111 0.20 -3.69 -4.08
CA PHE A 111 0.93 -3.05 -5.16
C PHE A 111 0.15 -1.82 -5.59
N LEU A 112 0.74 -0.64 -5.42
CA LEU A 112 0.13 0.64 -5.74
C LEU A 112 0.89 1.27 -6.90
N ARG A 113 0.27 1.24 -8.08
CA ARG A 113 0.80 1.86 -9.28
C ARG A 113 0.19 3.23 -9.49
N ARG A 114 1.02 4.27 -9.45
CA ARG A 114 0.57 5.63 -9.76
C ARG A 114 0.05 5.71 -11.20
N ARG A 115 -1.13 6.29 -11.37
CA ARG A 115 -1.75 6.54 -12.68
C ARG A 115 -1.64 8.04 -12.96
N ILE A 116 -0.69 8.42 -13.82
CA ILE A 116 -0.66 9.77 -14.36
C ILE A 116 -1.83 9.89 -15.33
N GLY A 117 -2.93 10.49 -14.88
CA GLY A 117 -3.95 10.95 -15.81
C GLY A 117 -3.34 12.01 -16.71
N ARG A 118 -3.51 11.90 -18.05
CA ARG A 118 -3.48 13.11 -18.88
C ARG A 118 -4.51 14.04 -18.24
N ARG A 119 -4.11 15.26 -17.86
CA ARG A 119 -5.06 16.36 -17.66
C ARG A 119 -5.89 16.39 -18.94
N THR A 120 -7.11 15.86 -18.92
CA THR A 120 -8.13 16.32 -19.86
C THR A 120 -8.26 17.79 -19.52
N ALA A 121 -7.57 18.62 -20.30
CA ALA A 121 -7.79 20.04 -20.28
C ALA A 121 -9.29 20.21 -20.46
N ALA A 122 -9.96 20.61 -19.39
CA ALA A 122 -11.30 21.16 -19.49
C ALA A 122 -11.16 22.36 -20.42
N ARG A 123 -11.54 22.16 -21.68
CA ARG A 123 -11.80 23.27 -22.59
C ARG A 123 -13.21 23.75 -22.26
N VAL A 124 -13.31 24.54 -21.20
CA VAL A 124 -14.38 25.52 -21.08
C VAL A 124 -14.00 26.66 -22.03
N ARG A 125 -14.84 26.89 -23.03
CA ARG A 125 -15.00 28.07 -23.91
C ARG A 125 -15.74 27.57 -25.15
N GLY A 126 -16.93 28.04 -25.50
CA GLY A 126 -17.81 29.09 -25.00
C GLY A 126 -19.05 29.09 -25.89
#